data_AF-A0A2V6WN79-F1
#
_entry.id   AF-A0A2V6WN79-F1
#
_cell.length_a   1.000
_cell.length_b   1.000
_cell.length_c   1.000
_cell.angle_alpha   90.00
_cell.angle_beta   90.00
_cell.angle_gamma   90.00
#
_symmetry.space_group_name_H-M   'P 1'
#
loop_
_entity.id
_entity.type
_entity.pdbx_description
1 polymer ?
#
loop_
_entity_poly.entity_id
_entity_poly.type
_entity_poly.pdbx_seq_one_letter_code
_entity_poly.pdbx_strand_id
1 'polypeptide(L)'
;LGAALVLILGAHLLIHRTSLGVAMRATFQDRETAALMGIEIGRIRTLTFAVGSGLAAAAGALLGPIFLCYPAMGDLAALKAFAVVILGGLGSF
;
A
#
# COMPACT_ATOMS: atom_id res chain seq x y z
N LEU A 1 -18.17 4.42 5.20
CA LEU A 1 -18.43 4.24 3.75
C LEU A 1 -17.90 5.40 2.91
N GLY A 2 -18.27 6.67 3.18
CA GLY A 2 -17.75 7.82 2.41
C GLY A 2 -16.21 7.93 2.38
N ALA A 3 -15.54 7.77 3.52
CA ALA A 3 -14.07 7.76 3.58
C ALA A 3 -13.43 6.63 2.74
N ALA A 4 -14.05 5.44 2.72
CA ALA A 4 -13.55 4.32 1.92
C ALA A 4 -13.64 4.61 0.42
N LEU A 5 -14.75 5.20 -0.05
CA LEU A 5 -14.92 5.60 -1.44
C LEU A 5 -13.88 6.66 -1.85
N VAL A 6 -13.62 7.65 -1.00
CA VAL A 6 -12.61 8.69 -1.26
C VAL A 6 -11.21 8.08 -1.34
N LEU A 7 -10.85 7.16 -0.44
CA LEU A 7 -9.55 6.50 -0.45
C LEU A 7 -9.36 5.63 -1.70
N ILE A 8 -10.39 4.87 -2.10
CA ILE A 8 -10.35 4.03 -3.31
C ILE A 8 -10.22 4.90 -4.57
N LEU A 9 -11.05 5.94 -4.71
CA LEU A 9 -11.00 6.85 -5.86
C LEU A 9 -9.67 7.62 -5.91
N GLY A 10 -9.18 8.08 -4.76
CA GLY A 10 -7.88 8.75 -4.63
C GLY A 10 -6.73 7.85 -5.05
N ALA A 11 -6.67 6.62 -4.55
CA ALA A 11 -5.63 5.66 -4.92
C ALA A 11 -5.72 5.28 -6.41
N HIS A 12 -6.94 5.06 -6.93
CA HIS A 12 -7.15 4.73 -8.34
C HIS A 12 -6.69 5.87 -9.26
N LEU A 13 -7.06 7.12 -8.96
CA LEU A 13 -6.59 8.28 -9.73
C LEU A 13 -5.08 8.46 -9.63
N LEU A 14 -4.51 8.30 -8.43
CA LEU A 14 -3.06 8.37 -8.23
C LEU A 14 -2.34 7.36 -9.11
N ILE A 15 -2.79 6.11 -9.13
CA ILE A 15 -2.14 5.05 -9.92
C ILE A 15 -2.39 5.28 -11.42
N HIS A 16 -3.63 5.51 -11.86
CA HIS A 16 -3.94 5.51 -13.29
C HIS A 16 -3.69 6.83 -14.02
N ARG A 17 -3.82 7.98 -13.36
CA ARG A 17 -3.74 9.30 -14.01
C ARG A 17 -2.41 10.03 -13.79
N THR A 18 -1.61 9.66 -12.78
CA THR A 18 -0.39 10.41 -12.47
C THR A 18 0.87 9.81 -13.11
N SER A 19 1.85 10.67 -13.38
CA SER A 19 3.18 10.29 -13.85
C SER A 19 3.89 9.36 -12.86
N LEU A 20 3.67 9.54 -11.55
CA LEU A 20 4.15 8.62 -10.52
C LEU A 20 3.57 7.22 -10.71
N GLY A 21 2.27 7.11 -10.98
CA GLY A 21 1.61 5.82 -11.20
C GLY A 21 2.05 5.13 -12.50
N VAL A 22 2.37 5.89 -13.55
CA VAL A 22 3.02 5.34 -14.76
C VAL A 22 4.39 4.77 -14.43
N ALA A 23 5.20 5.51 -13.66
CA ALA A 23 6.53 5.09 -13.30
C ALA A 23 6.52 3.89 -12.34
N MET A 24 5.57 3.81 -11.41
CA MET A 24 5.32 2.61 -10.59
C MET A 24 5.06 1.39 -11.49
N ARG A 25 4.11 1.49 -12.42
CA ARG A 25 3.80 0.38 -13.35
C ARG A 25 5.00 -0.02 -14.21
N ALA A 26 5.78 0.94 -14.68
CA ALA A 26 7.00 0.67 -15.45
C ALA A 26 8.01 -0.15 -14.62
N THR A 27 8.25 0.26 -13.36
CA THR A 27 9.13 -0.49 -12.45
C THR A 27 8.60 -1.87 -12.06
N PHE A 28 7.28 -2.09 -12.12
CA PHE A 28 6.69 -3.41 -11.87
C PHE A 28 6.84 -4.37 -13.06
N GLN A 29 6.92 -3.86 -14.29
CA GLN A 29 7.16 -4.71 -15.46
C GLN A 29 8.62 -5.11 -15.58
N ASP A 30 9.51 -4.12 -15.57
CA ASP A 30 10.94 -4.36 -15.61
C ASP A 30 11.68 -3.19 -14.95
N ARG A 31 12.37 -3.49 -13.85
CA ARG A 31 13.11 -2.50 -13.09
C ARG A 31 14.36 -2.03 -13.84
N GLU A 32 15.06 -2.91 -14.55
CA GLU A 32 16.27 -2.53 -15.28
C GLU A 32 15.91 -1.60 -16.43
N THR A 33 14.91 -1.97 -17.22
CA THR A 33 14.41 -1.11 -18.31
C THR A 33 13.88 0.23 -17.77
N ALA A 34 13.19 0.24 -16.63
CA ALA A 34 12.74 1.49 -16.01
C ALA A 34 13.91 2.39 -15.59
N ALA A 35 14.98 1.84 -15.01
CA ALA A 35 16.18 2.62 -14.66
C ALA A 35 16.88 3.19 -15.90
N LEU A 36 16.95 2.43 -17.00
CA LEU A 36 17.49 2.90 -18.27
C LEU A 36 16.68 4.06 -18.87
N MET A 37 15.38 4.13 -18.58
CA MET A 37 14.50 5.25 -18.95
C MET A 37 14.64 6.47 -18.02
N GLY A 38 15.63 6.49 -17.12
CA GLY A 38 15.90 7.60 -16.19
C GLY A 38 14.99 7.61 -14.96
N ILE A 39 14.28 6.51 -14.68
CA ILE A 39 13.41 6.39 -13.51
C ILE A 39 14.24 6.02 -12.28
N GLU A 40 14.18 6.85 -11.24
CA GLU A 40 14.84 6.59 -9.97
C GLU A 40 14.05 5.56 -9.13
N ILE A 41 14.40 4.28 -9.27
CA ILE A 41 13.71 3.15 -8.62
C ILE A 41 13.62 3.34 -7.10
N GLY A 42 14.69 3.84 -6.46
CA GLY A 42 14.72 4.05 -5.00
C GLY A 42 13.63 5.01 -4.52
N ARG A 43 13.39 6.09 -5.27
CA ARG A 43 12.35 7.08 -5.00
C ARG A 43 10.95 6.52 -5.24
N ILE A 44 10.78 5.70 -6.28
CA ILE A 44 9.50 5.05 -6.55
C ILE A 44 9.16 4.03 -5.47
N ARG A 45 10.14 3.22 -5.03
CA ARG A 45 9.93 2.24 -3.97
C ARG A 45 9.48 2.91 -2.67
N THR A 46 10.14 4.00 -2.28
CA THR A 46 9.79 4.75 -1.07
C THR A 46 8.41 5.41 -1.18
N LEU A 47 8.08 6.00 -2.34
CA LEU A 47 6.74 6.56 -2.59
C LEU A 47 5.65 5.49 -2.55
N THR A 48 5.84 4.35 -3.21
CA THR A 48 4.88 3.24 -3.21
C THR A 48 4.67 2.71 -1.79
N PHE A 49 5.75 2.57 -1.01
CA PHE A 49 5.67 2.17 0.39
C PHE A 49 4.94 3.22 1.25
N ALA A 50 5.23 4.51 1.07
CA ALA A 50 4.57 5.59 1.79
C ALA A 50 3.05 5.64 1.50
N VAL A 51 2.66 5.46 0.24
CA VAL A 51 1.24 5.40 -0.15
C VAL A 51 0.57 4.16 0.45
N GLY A 52 1.19 2.99 0.35
CA GLY A 52 0.65 1.75 0.90
C GLY A 52 0.49 1.78 2.42
N SER A 53 1.52 2.23 3.14
CA SER A 53 1.49 2.39 4.60
C SER A 53 0.48 3.46 5.04
N GLY A 54 0.35 4.58 4.31
CA GLY A 54 -0.67 5.59 4.56
C GLY A 54 -2.09 5.05 4.40
N LEU A 55 -2.35 4.26 3.37
CA LEU A 55 -3.63 3.59 3.17
C LEU A 55 -3.93 2.56 4.28
N ALA A 56 -2.91 1.80 4.71
CA ALA A 56 -3.04 0.85 5.82
C ALA A 56 -3.35 1.56 7.15
N ALA A 57 -2.69 2.68 7.44
CA ALA A 57 -2.96 3.51 8.61
C ALA A 57 -4.38 4.08 8.59
N ALA A 58 -4.84 4.58 7.45
CA ALA A 58 -6.20 5.07 7.28
C ALA A 58 -7.24 3.96 7.48
N ALA A 59 -6.99 2.75 6.96
CA ALA A 59 -7.86 1.61 7.16
C ALA A 59 -7.94 1.20 8.65
N GLY A 60 -6.80 1.16 9.34
CA GLY A 60 -6.74 0.88 10.78
C GLY A 60 -7.49 1.92 11.62
N ALA A 61 -7.29 3.21 11.34
CA ALA A 61 -8.01 4.30 12.01
C ALA A 61 -9.53 4.19 11.82
N LEU A 62 -9.99 3.72 10.65
CA LEU A 62 -11.41 3.53 10.36
C LEU A 62 -12.01 2.29 11.06
N LEU A 63 -11.18 1.29 11.39
CA LEU A 63 -11.59 0.07 12.11
C LEU A 63 -11.68 0.29 13.62
N GLY A 64 -10.92 1.24 14.18
CA GLY A 64 -10.90 1.53 15.62
C GLY A 64 -12.29 1.76 16.25
N PRO A 65 -13.19 2.58 15.65
CA PRO A 65 -14.54 2.79 16.18
C PRO A 65 -15.50 1.60 15.98
N ILE A 66 -15.15 0.66 15.09
CA ILE A 66 -16.02 -0.47 14.71
C ILE A 66 -15.83 -1.65 15.66
N PHE A 67 -14.62 -1.84 16.19
CA PHE A 67 -14.32 -2.90 17.14
C PHE A 67 -14.43 -2.40 18.58
N LEU A 68 -15.05 -3.20 19.44
CA LEU A 68 -14.98 -2.98 20.89
C LEU A 68 -13.52 -3.15 21.34
N CYS A 69 -12.99 -2.18 22.07
CA CYS A 69 -11.65 -2.27 22.65
C CYS A 69 -11.62 -3.26 23.82
N TYR A 70 -11.11 -4.47 23.59
CA TYR A 70 -10.85 -5.48 24.63
C TYR A 70 -9.48 -6.15 24.41
N PRO A 71 -8.80 -6.65 25.46
CA PRO A 71 -7.39 -7.05 25.38
C PRO A 71 -7.06 -8.09 24.30
N ALA A 72 -7.97 -9.04 24.05
CA ALA A 72 -7.78 -10.12 23.08
C ALA A 72 -8.18 -9.77 21.63
N MET A 73 -8.64 -8.54 21.35
CA MET A 73 -9.09 -8.14 20.00
C MET A 73 -7.95 -8.19 18.95
N GLY A 74 -6.71 -8.06 19.41
CA GLY A 74 -5.53 -8.03 18.55
C GLY A 74 -5.14 -9.38 17.96
N ASP A 75 -5.52 -10.50 18.59
CA ASP A 75 -5.01 -11.83 18.21
C ASP A 75 -5.43 -12.23 16.79
N LEU A 76 -6.72 -12.06 16.46
CA LEU A 76 -7.22 -12.34 15.12
C LEU A 76 -6.67 -11.37 14.07
N ALA A 77 -6.43 -10.11 14.45
CA ALA A 77 -5.83 -9.12 13.56
C ALA A 77 -4.35 -9.41 13.29
N ALA A 78 -3.59 -9.82 14.31
CA ALA A 78 -2.20 -10.21 14.22
C ALA A 78 -2.03 -11.45 13.35
N LEU A 79 -2.88 -12.47 13.51
CA LEU A 79 -2.87 -13.67 12.67
C LEU A 79 -3.11 -13.32 11.19
N LYS A 80 -4.10 -12.47 10.90
CA LYS A 80 -4.39 -12.01 9.53
C LYS A 80 -3.23 -11.19 8.95
N ALA A 81 -2.65 -10.27 9.73
CA ALA A 81 -1.52 -9.46 9.31
C ALA A 81 -0.30 -10.33 8.98
N PHE A 82 -0.03 -11.35 9.79
CA PHE A 82 1.06 -12.29 9.57
C PHE A 82 0.89 -13.07 8.25
N ALA A 83 -0.32 -13.57 7.98
CA ALA A 83 -0.63 -14.24 6.71
C ALA A 83 -0.42 -13.31 5.50
N VAL A 84 -0.84 -12.04 5.59
CA VAL A 84 -0.63 -11.04 4.53
C VAL A 84 0.85 -10.75 4.30
N VAL A 85 1.66 -10.63 5.35
CA VAL A 85 3.10 -10.38 5.23
C VAL A 85 3.83 -11.56 4.58
N ILE A 86 3.46 -12.80 4.92
CA ILE A 86 4.02 -13.99 4.27
C ILE A 86 3.66 -14.01 2.78
N LEU A 87 2.38 -13.79 2.45
CA LEU A 87 1.90 -13.76 1.07
C LEU A 87 2.57 -12.62 0.27
N GLY A 88 2.82 -11.49 0.95
CA GLY A 88 3.48 -10.32 0.38
C GLY A 88 5.00 -10.47 0.22
N GLY A 89 5.62 -11.54 0.72
CA GLY A 89 7.06 -11.73 0.69
C GLY A 89 7.78 -10.99 1.82
N LEU A 90 8.52 -11.74 2.64
CA LEU A 90 9.22 -11.27 3.86
C LEU A 90 10.42 -10.33 3.61
N GLY A 91 10.40 -9.54 2.52
CA GLY A 91 11.45 -8.57 2.20
C GLY A 91 12.32 -8.93 0.99
N SER A 92 11.94 -9.94 0.20
CA SER A 92 12.59 -10.21 -1.09
C SER A 92 11.88 -9.47 -2.23
N PHE A 93 12.02 -8.14 -2.24
CA PHE A 93 11.74 -7.30 -3.39
C PHE A 93 13.01 -6.63 -3.86
#